data_AF-A0A7R9M0H9-F1
#
_entry.id   AF-A0A7R9M0H9-F1
#
_cell.length_a   1.000
_cell.length_b   1.000
_cell.length_c   1.000
_cell.angle_alpha   90.00
_cell.angle_beta   90.00
_cell.angle_gamma   90.00
#
_symmetry.space_group_name_H-M   'P 1'
#
loop_
_entity.id
_entity.type
_entity.pdbx_description
1 polymer ?
#
loop_
_entity_poly.entity_id
_entity_poly.type
_entity_poly.pdbx_seq_one_letter_code
_entity_poly.pdbx_strand_id
1 'polypeptide(L)'
;MSDPRDVQGLAHFAEHMLFLGTKKYPDDDDYNKYITSNGGSANAYTAESNTTYYFDISTDYISGALDRFSQFFVEPLFTESATDREINAVQSEYERDLPLDVWRNY
;
A
#
# COMPACT_ATOMS: atom_id res chain seq x y z
N MET A 1 -17.11 1.26 6.91
CA MET A 1 -15.83 0.58 7.21
C MET A 1 -16.10 -0.85 7.64
N SER A 2 -15.37 -1.79 7.05
CA SER A 2 -15.48 -3.24 7.31
C SER A 2 -14.40 -3.76 8.26
N ASP A 3 -13.67 -2.86 8.92
CA ASP A 3 -12.63 -3.22 9.88
C ASP A 3 -13.20 -3.98 11.08
N PRO A 4 -12.49 -4.99 11.59
CA PRO A 4 -12.80 -5.61 12.88
C PRO A 4 -12.92 -4.55 13.98
N ARG A 5 -13.87 -4.73 14.89
CA ARG A 5 -14.16 -3.76 15.97
C ARG A 5 -12.97 -3.51 16.89
N ASP A 6 -12.11 -4.50 17.03
CA ASP A 6 -10.90 -4.53 17.85
C ASP A 6 -9.65 -4.04 17.10
N VAL A 7 -9.73 -3.85 15.78
CA VAL A 7 -8.58 -3.45 14.93
C VAL A 7 -9.04 -2.44 13.87
N GLN A 8 -9.41 -1.24 14.31
CA GLN A 8 -9.76 -0.14 13.41
C GLN A 8 -8.52 0.32 12.63
N GLY A 9 -8.70 0.65 11.34
CA GLY A 9 -7.61 1.00 10.43
C GLY A 9 -6.97 -0.20 9.74
N LEU A 10 -7.45 -1.42 9.98
CA LEU A 10 -6.86 -2.63 9.41
C LEU A 10 -6.91 -2.65 7.87
N ALA A 11 -7.98 -2.17 7.24
CA ALA A 11 -8.05 -2.06 5.79
C ALA A 11 -6.97 -1.12 5.23
N HIS A 12 -6.76 0.03 5.88
CA HIS A 12 -5.72 0.98 5.51
C HIS A 12 -4.32 0.44 5.77
N PHE A 13 -4.12 -0.27 6.88
CA PHE A 13 -2.86 -0.96 7.13
C PHE A 13 -2.57 -2.04 6.08
N ALA A 14 -3.59 -2.83 5.71
CA ALA A 14 -3.47 -3.84 4.68
C ALA A 14 -3.09 -3.21 3.32
N GLU A 15 -3.61 -2.02 3.01
CA GLU A 15 -3.22 -1.25 1.83
C GLU A 15 -1.71 -1.05 1.73
N HIS A 16 -1.10 -0.51 2.78
CA HIS A 16 0.33 -0.27 2.84
C HIS A 16 1.13 -1.56 2.67
N MET A 17 0.72 -2.61 3.39
CA MET A 17 1.42 -3.88 3.41
C MET A 17 1.49 -4.59 2.05
N LEU A 18 0.52 -4.35 1.15
CA LEU A 18 0.57 -4.96 -0.19
C LEU A 18 1.74 -4.45 -1.04
N PHE A 19 2.29 -3.27 -0.74
CA PHE A 19 3.48 -2.77 -1.41
C PHE A 19 4.78 -3.42 -0.92
N LEU A 20 4.76 -4.06 0.25
CA LEU A 20 5.95 -4.54 0.97
C LEU A 20 6.27 -6.02 0.68
N GLY A 21 6.24 -6.36 -0.61
CA GLY A 21 6.71 -7.66 -1.09
C GLY A 21 5.63 -8.74 -1.19
N THR A 22 5.85 -9.63 -2.16
CA THR A 22 4.99 -10.75 -2.51
C THR A 22 5.83 -12.00 -2.69
N LYS A 23 5.23 -13.19 -2.67
CA LYS A 23 6.00 -14.44 -2.81
C LYS A 23 6.85 -14.50 -4.09
N LYS A 24 6.35 -13.95 -5.21
CA LYS A 24 7.07 -13.90 -6.48
C LYS A 24 8.12 -12.79 -6.54
N TYR A 25 7.90 -11.70 -5.80
CA TYR A 25 8.78 -10.53 -5.71
C TYR A 25 8.99 -10.18 -4.23
N PRO A 26 9.88 -10.90 -3.52
CA PRO A 26 9.95 -10.87 -2.07
C PRO A 26 10.66 -9.66 -1.48
N ASP A 27 11.38 -8.89 -2.30
CA ASP A 27 12.02 -7.66 -1.84
C ASP A 27 10.97 -6.57 -1.64
N ASP A 28 10.87 -6.01 -0.43
CA ASP A 28 9.86 -5.03 0.01
C ASP A 28 9.74 -3.78 -0.90
N ASP A 29 10.78 -3.50 -1.69
CA ASP A 29 10.88 -2.30 -2.53
C ASP A 29 10.96 -2.65 -4.03
N ASP A 30 10.76 -3.92 -4.42
CA ASP A 30 10.81 -4.35 -5.84
C ASP A 30 9.80 -3.57 -6.68
N TYR A 31 8.54 -3.55 -6.25
CA TYR A 31 7.46 -2.89 -6.99
C TYR A 31 7.75 -1.39 -7.18
N ASN A 32 8.06 -0.68 -6.10
CA ASN A 32 8.34 0.76 -6.16
C ASN A 32 9.58 1.06 -7.00
N LYS A 33 10.67 0.29 -6.87
CA LYS A 33 11.86 0.41 -7.73
C LYS A 33 11.53 0.16 -9.19
N TYR A 34 10.71 -0.84 -9.50
CA TYR A 34 10.35 -1.16 -10.87
C TYR A 34 9.54 -0.03 -11.51
N ILE A 35 8.53 0.49 -10.82
CA ILE A 35 7.69 1.59 -11.30
C ILE A 35 8.55 2.85 -11.52
N THR A 36 9.30 3.27 -10.50
CA THR A 36 10.07 4.53 -10.55
C THR A 36 11.23 4.48 -11.54
N SER A 37 11.94 3.36 -11.65
CA SER A 37 13.06 3.22 -12.59
C SER A 37 12.61 3.21 -14.06
N ASN A 38 11.33 2.93 -14.31
CA ASN A 38 10.73 2.88 -15.64
C ASN A 38 9.80 4.08 -15.91
N GLY A 39 10.01 5.19 -15.18
CA GLY A 39 9.36 6.47 -15.42
C GLY A 39 7.88 6.51 -15.02
N GLY A 40 7.48 5.64 -14.09
CA GLY A 40 6.12 5.56 -13.59
C GLY A 40 5.95 6.09 -12.18
N SER A 41 4.69 6.15 -11.72
CA SER A 41 4.32 6.39 -10.34
C SER A 41 3.22 5.42 -9.89
N ALA A 42 3.12 5.18 -8.58
CA ALA A 42 2.09 4.33 -8.01
C ALA A 42 1.59 4.92 -6.70
N ASN A 43 0.32 4.68 -6.38
CA ASN A 43 -0.26 5.06 -5.11
C ASN A 43 -1.50 4.20 -4.80
N ALA A 44 -2.00 4.33 -3.58
CA ALA A 44 -3.26 3.76 -3.15
C ALA A 44 -3.98 4.68 -2.15
N TYR A 45 -5.25 4.38 -1.88
CA TYR A 45 -5.97 4.96 -0.75
C TYR A 45 -7.12 4.04 -0.32
N THR A 46 -7.47 4.12 0.97
CA THR A 46 -8.57 3.40 1.59
C THR A 46 -9.64 4.38 2.03
N ALA A 47 -10.84 4.20 1.47
CA ALA A 47 -12.05 4.91 1.85
C ALA A 47 -12.97 3.98 2.67
N GLU A 48 -14.14 4.49 3.08
CA GLU A 48 -15.05 3.74 3.96
C GLU A 48 -15.53 2.38 3.42
N SER A 49 -15.58 2.24 2.09
CA SER A 49 -16.17 1.09 1.39
C SER A 49 -15.28 0.49 0.29
N ASN A 50 -14.11 1.07 0.02
CA ASN A 50 -13.19 0.56 -0.98
C ASN A 50 -11.74 0.88 -0.61
N THR A 51 -10.83 0.06 -1.16
CA THR A 51 -9.40 0.38 -1.25
C THR A 51 -9.04 0.37 -2.72
N THR A 52 -8.38 1.43 -3.18
CA THR A 52 -8.05 1.63 -4.60
C THR A 52 -6.54 1.66 -4.75
N TYR A 53 -6.01 0.82 -5.63
CA TYR A 53 -4.59 0.80 -6.02
C TYR A 53 -4.46 1.16 -7.49
N TYR A 54 -3.46 1.97 -7.83
CA TYR A 54 -3.23 2.41 -9.20
C TYR A 54 -1.76 2.73 -9.46
N PHE A 55 -1.38 2.65 -10.73
CA PHE A 55 -0.06 3.05 -11.20
C PHE A 55 -0.10 3.53 -12.65
N ASP A 56 0.92 4.28 -13.02
CA ASP A 56 1.30 4.57 -14.39
C ASP A 56 2.75 4.11 -14.64
N ILE A 57 3.08 3.83 -15.90
CA ILE A 57 4.43 3.43 -16.32
C ILE A 57 4.57 3.63 -17.83
N SER A 58 5.80 3.75 -18.33
CA SER A 58 6.07 3.68 -19.76
C SER A 58 5.56 2.36 -20.37
N THR A 59 4.92 2.45 -21.54
CA THR A 59 4.20 1.37 -22.22
C THR A 59 5.04 0.11 -22.40
N ASP A 60 6.34 0.24 -22.66
CA ASP A 60 7.25 -0.89 -22.88
C ASP A 60 7.41 -1.79 -21.65
N TYR A 61 7.08 -1.28 -20.46
CA TYR A 61 7.26 -1.96 -19.17
C TYR A 61 5.94 -2.36 -18.50
N ILE A 62 4.79 -2.13 -19.16
CA ILE A 62 3.47 -2.41 -18.60
C ILE A 62 3.29 -3.87 -18.18
N SER A 63 3.84 -4.81 -18.94
CA SER A 63 3.73 -6.24 -18.65
C SER A 63 4.41 -6.60 -17.33
N GLY A 64 5.62 -6.09 -17.10
CA GLY A 64 6.36 -6.35 -15.87
C GLY A 64 5.81 -5.62 -14.65
N ALA A 65 5.20 -4.45 -14.84
CA ALA A 65 4.49 -3.72 -13.79
C ALA A 65 3.20 -4.44 -13.39
N LEU A 66 2.39 -4.85 -14.38
CA LEU A 66 1.13 -5.54 -14.15
C LEU A 66 1.34 -6.91 -13.50
N ASP A 67 2.40 -7.63 -13.89
CA ASP A 67 2.77 -8.90 -13.25
C ASP A 67 3.02 -8.70 -11.75
N ARG A 68 3.87 -7.72 -11.37
CA ARG A 68 4.12 -7.39 -9.96
C ARG A 68 2.87 -6.92 -9.23
N PHE A 69 2.13 -5.99 -9.84
CA PHE A 69 0.90 -5.44 -9.29
C PHE A 69 -0.14 -6.53 -9.00
N SER A 70 -0.29 -7.51 -9.90
CA SER A 70 -1.24 -8.61 -9.72
C SER A 70 -0.92 -9.46 -8.49
N GLN A 71 0.36 -9.56 -8.09
CA GLN A 71 0.76 -10.38 -6.95
C GLN A 71 0.27 -9.82 -5.60
N PHE A 72 -0.07 -8.52 -5.54
CA PHE A 72 -0.66 -7.89 -4.35
C PHE A 72 -1.94 -8.65 -3.94
N PHE A 73 -2.68 -9.15 -4.93
CA PHE A 73 -3.98 -9.80 -4.74
C PHE A 73 -3.90 -11.33 -4.75
N VAL A 74 -2.70 -11.90 -4.79
CA VAL A 74 -2.47 -13.35 -4.91
C VAL A 74 -1.75 -13.92 -3.71
N GLU A 75 -0.50 -13.50 -3.46
CA GLU A 75 0.35 -14.02 -2.38
C GLU A 75 1.23 -12.92 -1.77
N PRO A 76 0.64 -11.88 -1.13
CA PRO A 76 1.39 -10.87 -0.36
C PRO A 76 2.04 -11.49 0.88
N LEU A 77 3.22 -11.00 1.27
CA LEU A 77 4.02 -11.66 2.31
C LEU A 77 3.61 -11.31 3.75
N PHE A 78 3.25 -10.05 4.01
CA PHE A 78 2.99 -9.57 5.37
C PHE A 78 4.07 -10.01 6.38
N THR A 79 5.34 -9.79 6.05
CA THR A 79 6.44 -10.23 6.92
C THR A 79 6.37 -9.52 8.27
N GLU A 80 6.77 -10.20 9.35
CA GLU A 80 6.78 -9.63 10.70
C GLU A 80 7.63 -8.34 10.75
N SER A 81 8.81 -8.36 10.12
CA SER A 81 9.68 -7.18 10.03
C SER A 81 9.06 -6.00 9.27
N ALA A 82 8.30 -6.26 8.19
CA ALA A 82 7.61 -5.21 7.47
C ALA A 82 6.45 -4.65 8.31
N THR A 83 5.68 -5.55 8.93
CA THR A 83 4.54 -5.22 9.79
C THR A 83 4.94 -4.27 10.92
N ASP A 84 6.00 -4.60 11.65
CA ASP A 84 6.48 -3.78 12.77
C ASP A 84 6.89 -2.36 12.34
N ARG A 85 7.52 -2.24 11.17
CA ARG A 85 7.93 -0.93 10.63
C ARG A 85 6.71 -0.15 10.15
N GLU A 86 5.79 -0.81 9.45
CA GLU A 86 4.67 -0.13 8.80
C GLU A 86 3.62 0.39 9.80
N ILE A 87 3.48 -0.26 10.96
CA ILE A 87 2.67 0.27 12.07
C ILE A 87 3.13 1.68 12.46
N ASN A 88 4.44 1.93 12.49
CA ASN A 88 4.98 3.24 12.82
C ASN A 88 4.74 4.26 11.70
N ALA A 89 4.72 3.83 10.43
CA ALA A 89 4.43 4.69 9.29
C ALA A 89 2.97 5.17 9.32
N VAL A 90 2.02 4.25 9.54
CA VAL A 90 0.58 4.58 9.67
C VAL A 90 0.31 5.47 10.87
N GLN A 91 0.98 5.23 12.00
CA GLN A 91 0.89 6.11 13.17
C GLN A 91 1.37 7.53 12.85
N SER A 92 2.49 7.67 12.12
CA SER A 92 3.04 8.97 11.74
C SER A 92 2.10 9.74 10.80
N GLU A 93 1.41 9.02 9.91
CA GLU A 93 0.38 9.60 9.04
C GLU A 93 -0.82 10.12 9.83
N TYR A 94 -1.33 9.34 10.78
CA TYR A 94 -2.39 9.80 11.67
C TYR A 94 -1.97 11.07 12.43
N GLU A 95 -0.75 11.09 12.99
CA GLU A 95 -0.23 12.25 13.72
C GLU A 95 -0.07 13.50 12.85
N ARG A 96 0.36 13.32 11.60
CA ARG A 96 0.47 14.39 10.60
C ARG A 96 -0.89 15.02 10.27
N ASP A 97 -1.94 14.20 10.25
CA ASP A 97 -3.27 14.58 9.75
C ASP A 97 -4.21 15.09 10.87
N LEU A 98 -3.96 14.73 12.13
CA LEU A 98 -4.63 15.24 13.34
C LEU A 98 -4.92 16.76 13.39
N PRO A 99 -4.00 17.66 12.99
CA PRO A 99 -4.25 19.10 13.05
C PRO A 99 -5.15 19.63 11.93
N LEU A 100 -5.44 18.86 10.88
CA LEU A 100 -6.19 19.32 9.73
C LEU A 100 -7.71 19.23 9.98
N ASP A 101 -8.43 20.33 9.82
CA ASP A 101 -9.88 20.40 10.09
C ASP A 101 -10.71 19.43 9.24
N VAL A 102 -10.23 19.05 8.06
CA VAL A 102 -10.89 18.05 7.20
C VAL A 102 -10.98 16.70 7.92
N TRP A 103 -9.95 16.32 8.68
CA TRP A 103 -9.90 15.07 9.45
C TRP A 103 -10.53 15.19 10.84
N ARG A 104 -10.61 16.40 11.41
CA ARG A 104 -11.26 16.64 12.72
C ARG A 104 -12.79 16.61 12.66
N ASN A 105 -13.36 16.86 11.48
CA ASN A 105 -14.81 16.93 11.27
C ASN A 105 -15.40 15.61 10.72
N TYR A 106 -14.55 14.60 10.53
CA TYR A 106 -14.92 13.21 10.23
C TYR A 106 -14.85 12.39 11.52
#